data_AF-L8FQC8-F1
#
_entry.id   AF-L8FQC8-F1
#
_cell.length_a   1.000
_cell.length_b   1.000
_cell.length_c   1.000
_cell.angle_alpha   90.00
_cell.angle_beta   90.00
_cell.angle_gamma   90.00
#
_symmetry.space_group_name_H-M   'P 1'
#
loop_
_entity.id
_entity.type
_entity.pdbx_description
1 polymer ?
#
loop_
_entity_poly.entity_id
_entity_poly.type
_entity_poly.pdbx_seq_one_letter_code
_entity_poly.pdbx_strand_id
1 'polypeptide(L)'
;MEFGTCATAHMHSSYAGQIAVSADYTISGGSLYHWWSETAGGSVAVIGRTVTLTGTPAFTAFANATIVAQIVAVSNTYSGSATGSRYSVTLNGVILSSGATLPGSTAGTTATGGQYN
;
A
#
# COMPACT_ATOMS: atom_id res chain seq x y z
N MET A 1 -4.33 -1.30 -15.70
CA MET A 1 -4.40 0.02 -15.03
C MET A 1 -2.98 0.56 -14.89
N GLU A 2 -2.79 1.87 -14.89
CA GLU A 2 -1.47 2.51 -14.81
C GLU A 2 -1.54 3.66 -13.79
N PHE A 3 -0.51 3.78 -12.95
CA PHE A 3 -0.34 4.84 -11.96
C PHE A 3 0.94 5.62 -12.20
N GLY A 4 0.79 6.81 -12.79
CA GLY A 4 1.83 7.83 -12.88
C GLY A 4 1.90 8.71 -11.62
N THR A 5 2.84 9.66 -11.63
CA THR A 5 3.16 10.48 -10.44
C THR A 5 1.94 11.28 -9.96
N CYS A 6 1.69 11.25 -8.64
CA CYS A 6 0.68 12.10 -8.01
C CYS A 6 1.14 12.62 -6.64
N ALA A 7 0.47 13.62 -6.10
CA ALA A 7 0.92 14.32 -4.89
C ALA A 7 0.73 13.52 -3.59
N THR A 8 -0.33 12.71 -3.49
CA THR A 8 -0.74 12.09 -2.22
C THR A 8 -0.75 10.57 -2.33
N ALA A 9 -1.82 10.00 -2.91
CA ALA A 9 -1.94 8.56 -3.03
C ALA A 9 -2.51 8.11 -4.37
N HIS A 10 -2.06 6.92 -4.81
CA HIS A 10 -2.62 6.28 -6.01
C HIS A 10 -3.99 5.66 -5.72
N MET A 11 -4.15 5.04 -4.56
CA MET A 11 -5.41 4.51 -4.06
C MET A 11 -5.62 5.00 -2.64
N HIS A 12 -6.66 5.80 -2.43
CA HIS A 12 -7.02 6.35 -1.11
C HIS A 12 -8.42 5.90 -0.71
N SER A 13 -8.50 5.17 0.38
CA SER A 13 -9.74 4.70 0.98
C SER A 13 -9.92 5.35 2.35
N SER A 14 -11.03 6.06 2.55
CA SER A 14 -11.36 6.74 3.80
C SER A 14 -12.85 6.65 4.13
N TYR A 15 -13.21 6.88 5.39
CA TYR A 15 -14.60 6.94 5.87
C TYR A 15 -15.43 5.70 5.51
N ALA A 16 -14.92 4.52 5.88
CA ALA A 16 -15.50 3.21 5.54
C ALA A 16 -15.56 2.90 4.03
N GLY A 17 -14.81 3.64 3.21
CA GLY A 17 -14.62 3.36 1.79
C GLY A 17 -13.98 1.99 1.55
N GLN A 18 -14.21 1.45 0.35
CA GLN A 18 -13.67 0.16 -0.07
C GLN A 18 -13.10 0.26 -1.48
N ILE A 19 -11.85 -0.16 -1.63
CA ILE A 19 -11.19 -0.34 -2.92
C ILE A 19 -10.87 -1.83 -3.07
N ALA A 20 -11.35 -2.45 -4.14
CA ALA A 20 -11.02 -3.83 -4.48
C ALA A 20 -10.35 -3.86 -5.86
N VAL A 21 -9.08 -4.27 -5.91
CA VAL A 21 -8.30 -4.32 -7.14
C VAL A 21 -8.44 -5.69 -7.79
N SER A 22 -9.12 -5.72 -8.93
CA SER A 22 -9.48 -6.95 -9.67
C SER A 22 -8.58 -7.25 -10.87
N ALA A 23 -7.63 -6.38 -11.21
CA ALA A 23 -6.76 -6.54 -12.37
C ALA A 23 -5.30 -6.21 -12.04
N ASP A 24 -4.40 -6.81 -12.80
CA ASP A 24 -2.96 -6.49 -12.76
C ASP A 24 -2.71 -5.05 -13.26
N TYR A 25 -1.64 -4.44 -12.77
CA TYR A 25 -1.38 -3.04 -13.04
C TYR A 25 0.09 -2.64 -12.97
N THR A 26 0.37 -1.48 -13.56
CA THR A 26 1.69 -0.87 -13.60
C THR A 26 1.72 0.39 -12.74
N ILE A 27 2.86 0.65 -12.10
CA ILE A 27 3.20 1.87 -11.39
C ILE A 27 4.44 2.47 -12.08
N SER A 28 4.26 3.59 -12.77
CA SER A 28 5.37 4.32 -13.42
C SER A 28 5.80 5.57 -12.68
N GLY A 29 5.00 6.06 -11.72
CA GLY A 29 5.31 7.26 -10.95
C GLY A 29 5.24 7.08 -9.44
N GLY A 30 5.85 8.02 -8.73
CA GLY A 30 5.87 8.07 -7.26
C GLY A 30 4.73 8.91 -6.68
N SER A 31 4.46 8.72 -5.39
CA SER A 31 3.49 9.49 -4.60
C SER A 31 3.90 9.42 -3.12
N LEU A 32 3.13 9.99 -2.18
CA LEU A 32 3.42 9.71 -0.75
C LEU A 32 3.13 8.25 -0.42
N TYR A 33 2.00 7.72 -0.93
CA TYR A 33 1.54 6.36 -0.69
C TYR A 33 1.00 5.72 -1.97
N HIS A 34 1.33 4.46 -2.24
CA HIS A 34 0.62 3.74 -3.31
C HIS A 34 -0.75 3.28 -2.82
N TRP A 35 -0.81 2.63 -1.66
CA TRP A 35 -2.06 2.32 -0.96
C TRP A 35 -2.15 3.14 0.31
N TRP A 36 -3.22 3.93 0.44
CA TRP A 36 -3.54 4.65 1.66
C TRP A 36 -4.95 4.30 2.11
N SER A 37 -5.03 3.68 3.28
CA SER A 37 -6.28 3.34 3.94
C SER A 37 -6.30 4.06 5.29
N GLU A 38 -7.28 4.94 5.50
CA GLU A 38 -7.37 5.72 6.75
C GLU A 38 -8.82 5.90 7.21
N THR A 39 -8.99 6.36 8.46
CA THR A 39 -10.22 6.89 9.07
C THR A 39 -11.49 6.03 8.95
N ALA A 40 -12.06 5.67 10.10
CA ALA A 40 -13.35 4.98 10.20
C ALA A 40 -13.44 3.68 9.36
N GLY A 41 -12.37 2.88 9.37
CA GLY A 41 -12.41 1.53 8.80
C GLY A 41 -12.31 1.45 7.28
N GLY A 42 -11.64 2.42 6.64
CA GLY A 42 -11.27 2.31 5.22
C GLY A 42 -10.61 0.97 4.89
N SER A 43 -10.87 0.45 3.69
CA SER A 43 -10.34 -0.82 3.23
C SER A 43 -9.78 -0.75 1.82
N VAL A 44 -8.61 -1.36 1.61
CA VAL A 44 -8.00 -1.60 0.30
C VAL A 44 -7.66 -3.09 0.21
N ALA A 45 -8.17 -3.77 -0.82
CA ALA A 45 -7.90 -5.17 -1.08
C ALA A 45 -7.22 -5.34 -2.45
N VAL A 46 -5.98 -5.83 -2.42
CA VAL A 46 -5.18 -6.19 -3.60
C VAL A 46 -4.71 -7.63 -3.39
N ILE A 47 -5.36 -8.58 -4.05
CA ILE A 47 -5.18 -10.01 -3.74
C ILE A 47 -4.85 -10.76 -5.02
N GLY A 48 -3.71 -11.44 -5.08
CA GLY A 48 -3.36 -12.26 -6.24
C GLY A 48 -3.15 -11.43 -7.52
N ARG A 49 -2.57 -10.23 -7.40
CA ARG A 49 -2.26 -9.34 -8.52
C ARG A 49 -0.78 -9.33 -8.85
N THR A 50 -0.48 -9.15 -10.13
CA THR A 50 0.84 -8.73 -10.59
C THR A 50 0.92 -7.22 -10.59
N VAL A 51 1.85 -6.68 -9.81
CA VAL A 51 2.13 -5.25 -9.70
C VAL A 51 3.49 -4.98 -10.30
N THR A 52 3.52 -4.29 -11.44
CA THR A 52 4.76 -3.97 -12.14
C THR A 52 5.19 -2.54 -11.81
N LEU A 53 6.41 -2.36 -11.31
CA LEU A 53 7.01 -1.06 -11.01
C LEU A 53 8.08 -0.74 -12.05
N THR A 54 7.96 0.41 -12.71
CA THR A 54 8.91 0.88 -13.73
C THR A 54 9.52 2.20 -13.31
N GLY A 55 10.83 2.39 -13.52
CA GLY A 55 11.50 3.67 -13.23
C GLY A 55 11.81 3.93 -11.75
N THR A 56 11.67 2.93 -10.88
CA THR A 56 11.96 3.01 -9.43
C THR A 56 11.18 4.14 -8.73
N PRO A 57 9.83 4.11 -8.74
CA PRO A 57 9.01 5.14 -8.12
C PRO A 57 9.34 5.32 -6.63
N ALA A 58 9.30 6.57 -6.18
CA ALA A 58 9.58 6.94 -4.80
C ALA A 58 8.28 7.09 -4.00
N PHE A 59 8.28 6.52 -2.79
CA PHE A 59 7.20 6.66 -1.81
C PHE A 59 7.71 7.15 -0.46
N THR A 60 6.84 7.75 0.34
CA THR A 60 7.12 7.86 1.78
C THR A 60 6.94 6.50 2.43
N ALA A 61 5.80 5.86 2.16
CA ALA A 61 5.57 4.45 2.43
C ALA A 61 4.76 3.84 1.29
N PHE A 62 5.09 2.65 0.80
CA PHE A 62 4.31 2.03 -0.27
C PHE A 62 2.86 1.77 0.16
N ALA A 63 2.68 1.26 1.39
CA ALA A 63 1.37 1.05 2.00
C ALA A 63 1.23 1.77 3.35
N ASN A 64 0.13 2.50 3.55
CA ASN A 64 -0.20 3.14 4.82
C ASN A 64 -1.60 2.76 5.30
N ALA A 65 -1.68 2.19 6.50
CA ALA A 65 -2.94 1.88 7.17
C ALA A 65 -2.97 2.56 8.55
N THR A 66 -3.99 3.40 8.79
CA THR A 66 -4.11 4.15 10.04
C THR A 66 -5.57 4.33 10.47
N ILE A 67 -5.80 4.65 11.75
CA ILE A 67 -7.12 4.96 12.33
C ILE A 67 -8.13 3.84 12.02
N VAL A 68 -7.81 2.63 12.50
CA VAL A 68 -8.64 1.41 12.38
C VAL A 68 -8.88 0.98 10.92
N ALA A 69 -8.09 1.46 9.96
CA ALA A 69 -8.19 1.05 8.56
C ALA A 69 -7.40 -0.23 8.28
N GLN A 70 -7.75 -0.89 7.18
CA GLN A 70 -7.10 -2.13 6.75
C GLN A 70 -6.60 -2.08 5.30
N ILE A 71 -5.51 -2.81 5.05
CA ILE A 71 -5.03 -3.17 3.71
C ILE A 71 -4.81 -4.68 3.66
N VAL A 72 -5.40 -5.35 2.67
CA VAL A 72 -5.19 -6.78 2.41
C VAL A 72 -4.43 -6.91 1.11
N ALA A 73 -3.15 -7.28 1.19
CA ALA A 73 -2.17 -7.32 0.11
C ALA A 73 -1.55 -8.71 -0.08
N VAL A 74 -2.37 -9.76 -0.05
CA VAL A 74 -1.90 -11.16 -0.03
C VAL A 74 -1.71 -11.74 -1.42
N SER A 75 -0.76 -12.67 -1.55
CA SER A 75 -0.48 -13.42 -2.80
C SER A 75 -0.13 -12.56 -4.02
N ASN A 76 0.30 -11.32 -3.83
CA ASN A 76 0.72 -10.44 -4.92
C ASN A 76 2.15 -10.74 -5.38
N THR A 77 2.41 -10.52 -6.67
CA THR A 77 3.76 -10.54 -7.25
C THR A 77 4.18 -9.12 -7.58
N TYR A 78 5.36 -8.70 -7.12
CA TYR A 78 5.93 -7.38 -7.44
C TYR A 78 7.13 -7.55 -8.36
N SER A 79 7.11 -6.87 -9.51
CA SER A 79 8.22 -6.84 -10.46
C SER A 79 8.80 -5.43 -10.53
N GLY A 80 10.11 -5.28 -10.41
CA GLY A 80 10.78 -3.98 -10.28
C GLY A 80 10.99 -3.57 -8.82
N SER A 81 11.36 -2.31 -8.61
CA SER A 81 11.71 -1.78 -7.28
C SER A 81 11.08 -0.41 -7.03
N ALA A 82 11.05 0.00 -5.77
CA ALA A 82 10.64 1.32 -5.31
C ALA A 82 11.56 1.79 -4.20
N THR A 83 11.62 3.11 -3.97
CA THR A 83 12.31 3.70 -2.81
C THR A 83 11.32 4.16 -1.75
N GLY A 84 11.80 4.28 -0.51
CA GLY A 84 10.99 4.63 0.65
C GLY A 84 10.65 3.44 1.54
N SER A 85 9.82 3.68 2.55
CA SER A 85 9.38 2.64 3.48
C SER A 85 8.45 1.65 2.78
N ARG A 86 8.57 0.35 3.11
CA ARG A 86 7.64 -0.67 2.61
C ARG A 86 6.22 -0.46 3.13
N TYR A 87 6.10 0.02 4.36
CA TYR A 87 4.81 0.30 4.98
C TYR A 87 4.91 1.22 6.20
N SER A 88 3.78 1.81 6.59
CA SER A 88 3.58 2.46 7.88
C SER A 88 2.21 2.07 8.42
N VAL A 89 2.17 1.46 9.60
CA VAL A 89 0.92 1.01 10.24
C VAL A 89 0.79 1.61 11.64
N THR A 90 -0.24 2.43 11.85
CA THR A 90 -0.43 3.16 13.11
C THR A 90 -1.88 3.15 13.58
N LEU A 91 -2.14 3.54 14.84
CA LEU A 91 -3.49 3.80 15.36
C LEU A 91 -4.49 2.65 15.10
N ASN A 92 -4.08 1.44 15.47
CA ASN A 92 -4.84 0.19 15.26
C ASN A 92 -5.13 -0.14 13.78
N GLY A 93 -4.39 0.42 12.84
CA GLY A 93 -4.42 -0.02 11.44
C GLY A 93 -3.87 -1.44 11.28
N VAL A 94 -4.26 -2.12 10.21
CA VAL A 94 -3.81 -3.48 9.90
C VAL A 94 -3.38 -3.58 8.44
N ILE A 95 -2.23 -4.17 8.19
CA ILE A 95 -1.82 -4.61 6.85
C ILE A 95 -1.59 -6.12 6.89
N LEU A 96 -2.34 -6.85 6.07
CA LEU A 96 -2.18 -8.29 5.86
C LEU A 96 -1.51 -8.54 4.51
N SER A 97 -0.21 -8.81 4.53
CA SER A 97 0.64 -9.20 3.39
C SER A 97 0.85 -10.71 3.28
N SER A 98 0.60 -11.47 4.37
CA SER A 98 0.88 -12.90 4.47
C SER A 98 2.34 -13.25 4.14
N GLY A 99 3.28 -12.49 4.73
CA GLY A 99 4.72 -12.68 4.53
C GLY A 99 5.30 -12.16 3.21
N ALA A 100 4.47 -11.57 2.33
CA ALA A 100 4.97 -10.91 1.14
C ALA A 100 5.78 -9.66 1.51
N THR A 101 6.93 -9.45 0.85
CA THR A 101 7.70 -8.22 0.99
C THR A 101 7.13 -7.17 0.04
N LEU A 102 6.50 -6.12 0.59
CA LEU A 102 6.03 -4.99 -0.21
C LEU A 102 7.20 -4.20 -0.81
N PRO A 103 7.03 -3.52 -1.96
CA PRO A 103 8.04 -2.66 -2.55
C PRO A 103 8.49 -1.54 -1.60
N GLY A 104 9.79 -1.22 -1.63
CA GLY A 104 10.39 -0.18 -0.80
C GLY A 104 11.83 -0.52 -0.41
N SER A 105 12.67 0.50 -0.28
CA SER A 105 14.09 0.36 0.01
C SER A 105 14.40 0.29 1.51
N THR A 106 13.49 0.76 2.38
CA THR A 106 13.67 0.76 3.84
C THR A 106 12.62 -0.11 4.53
N ALA A 107 12.95 -0.62 5.71
CA ALA A 107 12.04 -1.43 6.51
C ALA A 107 10.78 -0.63 6.88
N GLY A 108 9.63 -1.32 6.91
CA GLY A 108 8.37 -0.74 7.36
C GLY A 108 8.32 -0.51 8.87
N THR A 109 7.34 0.28 9.31
CA THR A 109 7.13 0.60 10.73
C THR A 109 5.72 0.27 11.21
N THR A 110 5.63 -0.12 12.48
CA THR A 110 4.37 -0.33 13.21
C THR A 110 4.40 0.48 14.51
N ALA A 111 3.33 1.18 14.85
CA ALA A 111 3.20 1.91 16.12
C ALA A 111 1.74 1.98 16.61
N THR A 112 1.53 2.29 17.87
CA THR A 112 0.19 2.56 18.46
C THR A 112 -0.87 1.50 18.08
N GLY A 113 -0.55 0.23 18.31
CA GLY A 113 -1.43 -0.90 18.01
C GLY A 113 -1.49 -1.32 16.53
N GLY A 114 -0.73 -0.66 15.64
CA GLY A 114 -0.62 -1.06 14.24
C GLY A 114 -0.01 -2.44 14.07
N GLN A 115 -0.56 -3.23 13.14
CA GLN A 115 -0.12 -4.61 12.87
C GLN A 115 0.24 -4.82 11.41
N TYR A 116 1.36 -5.49 11.17
CA TYR A 116 1.80 -5.95 9.85
C TYR A 116 2.05 -7.45 9.92
N ASN A 117 1.40 -8.24 9.05
CA ASN A 117 1.53 -9.70 9.01
C ASN A 117 1.72 -10.22 7.58
#